data_AF-A0A7Y7BBE1-F1
#
_entry.id   AF-A0A7Y7BBE1-F1
#
_cell.length_a   1.000
_cell.length_b   1.000
_cell.length_c   1.000
_cell.angle_alpha   90.00
_cell.angle_beta   90.00
_cell.angle_gamma   90.00
#
_symmetry.space_group_name_H-M   'P 1'
#
loop_
_entity.id
_entity.type
_entity.pdbx_description
1 polymer ?
#
loop_
_entity_poly.entity_id
_entity_poly.type
_entity_poly.pdbx_seq_one_letter_code
_entity_poly.pdbx_strand_id
1 'polypeptide(L)'
;MFAPRTFAALAATAAAVAAVAVTAGTGKATPPPPSFAAHGGSDFAQLSSGIDQEQNGNVKAVQFEHVDGIHGLTATRDSVTVEHDGMYMIVVAPQVFTEEGGVQRGKDPTRGCADTWFNVNDQDVPNSSVRLCQAAAHSTHVVVAQTVTPLKAGDVLRVKAKGDDVKFDATQPSEGPLIPSVILSVARVS
;
A
#
# COMPACT_ATOMS: atom_id res chain seq x y z
N MET A 1 -66.98 4.50 22.02
CA MET A 1 -66.97 4.33 23.48
C MET A 1 -65.63 4.88 23.97
N PHE A 2 -65.69 5.99 24.71
CA PHE A 2 -64.70 6.63 25.59
C PHE A 2 -63.18 6.50 25.31
N ALA A 3 -62.58 7.65 24.95
CA ALA A 3 -61.24 8.09 25.41
C ALA A 3 -61.28 8.45 26.92
N PRO A 4 -60.23 8.96 27.62
CA PRO A 4 -58.86 9.31 27.21
C PRO A 4 -57.77 8.95 28.27
N ARG A 5 -56.51 9.32 28.03
CA ARG A 5 -55.69 10.15 28.96
C ARG A 5 -54.35 10.57 28.35
N THR A 6 -54.21 11.88 28.21
CA THR A 6 -53.03 12.69 27.92
C THR A 6 -52.15 12.87 29.16
N PHE A 7 -50.83 13.08 29.00
CA PHE A 7 -49.94 14.07 29.63
C PHE A 7 -48.51 13.82 29.04
N ALA A 8 -47.93 14.75 28.25
CA ALA A 8 -46.91 15.75 28.66
C ALA A 8 -45.60 15.11 29.18
N ALA A 9 -44.36 15.49 28.84
CA ALA A 9 -43.74 16.53 28.02
C ALA A 9 -42.24 16.19 27.86
N LEU A 10 -41.55 16.94 26.99
CA LEU A 10 -40.10 17.13 26.77
C LEU A 10 -39.08 16.47 27.73
N ALA A 11 -38.05 15.85 27.15
CA ALA A 11 -36.65 16.12 27.51
C ALA A 11 -35.73 15.72 26.33
N ALA A 12 -34.96 16.69 25.83
CA ALA A 12 -33.81 16.44 24.96
C ALA A 12 -32.68 15.87 25.80
N THR A 13 -32.11 14.72 25.39
CA THR A 13 -30.89 14.18 26.00
C THR A 13 -29.73 14.26 25.03
N ALA A 14 -28.73 15.02 25.48
CA ALA A 14 -27.47 15.30 24.83
C ALA A 14 -26.63 14.04 24.57
N ALA A 15 -25.86 14.09 23.50
CA ALA A 15 -24.82 13.13 23.17
C ALA A 15 -23.72 13.12 24.25
N ALA A 16 -23.36 11.93 24.71
CA ALA A 16 -22.12 11.71 25.45
C ALA A 16 -21.25 10.73 24.64
N VAL A 17 -20.27 11.28 23.93
CA VAL A 17 -19.15 10.50 23.38
C VAL A 17 -18.24 10.18 24.55
N ALA A 18 -18.20 8.91 24.95
CA ALA A 18 -17.26 8.44 25.96
C ALA A 18 -15.85 8.45 25.34
N ALA A 19 -15.01 9.38 25.78
CA ALA A 19 -13.59 9.36 25.50
C ALA A 19 -12.96 8.21 26.29
N VAL A 20 -12.43 7.20 25.58
CA VAL A 20 -11.58 6.18 26.18
C VAL A 20 -10.24 6.84 26.52
N ALA A 21 -9.98 7.02 27.81
CA ALA A 21 -8.67 7.43 28.29
C ALA A 21 -7.70 6.24 28.12
N VAL A 22 -6.79 6.33 27.15
CA VAL A 22 -5.65 5.42 27.05
C VAL A 22 -4.64 5.83 28.12
N THR A 23 -4.45 4.96 29.11
CA THR A 23 -3.39 5.08 30.10
C THR A 23 -2.04 4.94 29.40
N ALA A 24 -1.22 5.99 29.48
CA ALA A 24 0.14 5.99 28.97
C ALA A 24 1.00 5.02 29.79
N GLY A 25 1.32 3.87 29.20
CA GLY A 25 2.38 2.99 29.69
C GLY A 25 3.74 3.68 29.51
N THR A 26 4.63 3.52 30.48
CA THR A 26 5.98 4.11 30.54
C THR A 26 6.97 3.43 29.57
N GLY A 27 6.53 3.11 28.35
CA GLY A 27 7.43 2.73 27.27
C GLY A 27 8.25 3.95 26.84
N LYS A 28 9.57 3.79 26.68
CA LYS A 28 10.42 4.82 26.07
C LYS A 28 9.76 5.25 24.76
N ALA A 29 9.32 6.51 24.68
CA ALA A 29 8.80 7.10 23.47
C ALA A 29 9.87 6.97 22.39
N THR A 30 9.58 6.18 21.35
CA THR A 30 10.35 6.23 20.11
C THR A 30 10.24 7.66 19.59
N PRO A 31 11.35 8.35 19.31
CA PRO A 31 11.28 9.68 18.72
C PRO A 31 10.51 9.58 17.40
N PRO A 32 9.62 10.55 17.09
CA PRO A 32 8.98 10.59 15.79
C PRO A 32 10.08 10.60 14.71
N PRO A 33 9.87 9.91 13.58
CA PRO A 33 10.82 9.96 12.48
C PRO A 33 11.09 11.43 12.11
N PRO A 34 12.33 11.78 11.72
CA PRO A 34 12.64 13.13 11.32
C PRO A 34 11.69 13.56 10.20
N SER A 35 10.96 14.66 10.43
CA SER A 35 10.19 15.31 9.38
C SER A 35 11.18 15.96 8.42
N PHE A 36 11.38 15.33 7.26
CA PHE A 36 12.04 16.01 6.16
C PHE A 36 11.09 17.11 5.69
N ALA A 37 11.42 18.37 5.99
CA ALA A 37 10.63 19.50 5.54
C ALA A 37 10.53 19.45 4.01
N ALA A 38 9.30 19.38 3.48
CA ALA A 38 9.05 19.50 2.05
C ALA A 38 9.46 20.90 1.60
N HIS A 39 10.68 21.05 1.09
CA HIS A 39 11.07 22.26 0.38
C HIS A 39 10.28 22.31 -0.92
N GLY A 40 9.59 23.43 -1.17
CA GLY A 40 8.49 23.52 -2.12
C GLY A 40 8.81 23.02 -3.54
N GLY A 41 7.82 22.35 -4.15
CA GLY A 41 7.60 22.41 -5.60
C GLY A 41 7.39 21.11 -6.37
N SER A 42 7.37 19.92 -5.76
CA SER A 42 7.12 18.67 -6.49
C SER A 42 6.06 17.80 -5.81
N ASP A 43 5.11 17.29 -6.59
CA ASP A 43 4.15 16.31 -6.10
C ASP A 43 4.87 14.98 -5.85
N PHE A 44 4.66 14.38 -4.69
CA PHE A 44 5.19 13.05 -4.38
C PHE A 44 4.27 12.26 -3.46
N ALA A 45 4.39 10.94 -3.52
CA ALA A 45 3.81 10.02 -2.57
C ALA A 45 4.81 8.90 -2.29
N GLN A 46 4.95 8.53 -1.02
CA GLN A 46 5.55 7.27 -0.63
C GLN A 46 4.54 6.51 0.22
N LEU A 47 4.20 5.30 -0.22
CA LEU A 47 3.28 4.40 0.46
C LEU A 47 4.00 3.09 0.77
N SER A 48 3.62 2.44 1.86
CA SER A 48 4.18 1.14 2.23
C SER A 48 3.11 0.19 2.79
N SER A 49 3.42 -1.10 2.79
CA SER A 49 2.65 -2.12 3.49
C SER A 49 3.54 -2.90 4.44
N GLY A 50 3.21 -2.86 5.73
CA GLY A 50 3.81 -3.64 6.80
C GLY A 50 3.13 -5.00 7.03
N ILE A 51 2.25 -5.44 6.14
CA ILE A 51 1.57 -6.75 6.21
C ILE A 51 1.91 -7.63 5.01
N ASP A 52 1.82 -8.94 5.20
CA ASP A 52 1.98 -9.91 4.12
C ASP A 52 0.86 -9.81 3.08
N GLN A 53 1.22 -9.99 1.80
CA GLN A 53 0.26 -10.01 0.69
C GLN A 53 0.42 -11.26 -0.17
N GLU A 54 -0.50 -12.21 0.03
CA GLU A 54 -0.54 -13.49 -0.68
C GLU A 54 -0.86 -13.35 -2.16
N GLN A 55 -0.05 -13.98 -3.02
CA GLN A 55 -0.31 -14.11 -4.45
C GLN A 55 -0.76 -15.54 -4.76
N ASN A 56 -2.03 -15.69 -5.13
CA ASN A 56 -2.71 -16.99 -5.21
C ASN A 56 -3.21 -17.32 -6.63
N GLY A 57 -2.40 -16.98 -7.63
CA GLY A 57 -2.68 -17.16 -9.05
C GLY A 57 -3.57 -16.08 -9.68
N ASN A 58 -4.23 -15.24 -8.88
CA ASN A 58 -5.10 -14.18 -9.38
C ASN A 58 -4.38 -12.82 -9.44
N VAL A 59 -4.78 -11.99 -10.39
CA VAL A 59 -4.36 -10.59 -10.44
C VAL A 59 -5.03 -9.82 -9.30
N LYS A 60 -4.24 -9.09 -8.51
CA LYS A 60 -4.72 -8.27 -7.39
C LYS A 60 -4.13 -6.87 -7.45
N ALA A 61 -4.84 -5.90 -6.89
CA ALA A 61 -4.23 -4.62 -6.56
C ALA A 61 -3.36 -4.78 -5.31
N VAL A 62 -2.13 -4.30 -5.38
CA VAL A 62 -1.24 -4.23 -4.23
C VAL A 62 -1.79 -3.22 -3.24
N GLN A 63 -1.78 -3.58 -1.97
CA GLN A 63 -2.31 -2.76 -0.89
C GLN A 63 -1.19 -2.01 -0.18
N PHE A 64 -1.50 -0.81 0.31
CA PHE A 64 -0.63 0.06 1.09
C PHE A 64 -1.45 0.68 2.22
N GLU A 65 -1.27 0.22 3.45
CA GLU A 65 -1.97 0.76 4.63
C GLU A 65 -1.23 1.92 5.30
N HIS A 66 -0.01 2.22 4.87
CA HIS A 66 0.79 3.32 5.38
C HIS A 66 1.05 4.38 4.30
N VAL A 67 0.80 5.64 4.66
CA VAL A 67 1.23 6.83 3.92
C VAL A 67 2.46 7.37 4.62
N ASP A 68 3.65 7.09 4.08
CA ASP A 68 4.92 7.49 4.68
C ASP A 68 5.21 8.98 4.43
N GLY A 69 4.69 9.51 3.32
CA GLY A 69 4.74 10.93 2.97
C GLY A 69 3.92 11.19 1.71
N ILE A 70 3.21 12.32 1.67
CA ILE A 70 2.40 12.69 0.50
C ILE A 70 2.29 14.20 0.38
N HIS A 71 2.38 14.71 -0.85
CA HIS A 71 2.21 16.10 -1.20
C HIS A 71 1.75 16.21 -2.66
N GLY A 72 0.67 16.93 -2.95
CA GLY A 72 0.18 17.14 -4.32
C GLY A 72 -0.35 15.89 -5.03
N LEU A 73 -0.61 14.82 -4.28
CA LEU A 73 -1.31 13.60 -4.70
C LEU A 73 -2.30 13.21 -3.58
N THR A 74 -3.28 12.37 -3.89
CA THR A 74 -4.11 11.70 -2.89
C THR A 74 -3.92 10.19 -2.97
N ALA A 75 -4.18 9.46 -1.88
CA ALA A 75 -3.99 8.01 -1.83
C ALA A 75 -5.13 7.32 -1.09
N THR A 76 -5.48 6.13 -1.58
CA THR A 76 -6.31 5.15 -0.89
C THR A 76 -5.43 3.96 -0.49
N ARG A 77 -6.05 2.89 0.02
CA ARG A 77 -5.34 1.65 0.32
C ARG A 77 -4.72 0.99 -0.92
N ASP A 78 -5.22 1.22 -2.12
CA ASP A 78 -4.79 0.49 -3.32
C ASP A 78 -4.50 1.37 -4.54
N SER A 79 -4.59 2.69 -4.38
CA SER A 79 -4.40 3.64 -5.47
C SER A 79 -3.80 4.97 -5.03
N VAL A 80 -3.15 5.63 -5.98
CA VAL A 80 -2.72 7.03 -5.89
C VAL A 80 -3.46 7.82 -6.97
N THR A 81 -4.05 8.94 -6.62
CA THR A 81 -4.71 9.87 -7.56
C THR A 81 -3.83 11.09 -7.76
N VAL A 82 -3.63 11.45 -9.02
CA VAL A 82 -2.81 12.58 -9.47
C VAL A 82 -3.63 13.87 -9.39
N GLU A 83 -3.10 14.92 -8.78
CA GLU A 83 -3.80 16.21 -8.66
C GLU A 83 -3.33 17.25 -9.71
N HIS A 84 -2.17 17.03 -10.34
CA HIS A 84 -1.62 17.94 -11.35
C HIS A 84 -1.06 17.18 -12.57
N ASP A 85 -1.23 17.75 -13.75
CA ASP A 85 -0.64 17.21 -14.97
C ASP A 85 0.90 17.24 -14.90
N GLY A 86 1.55 16.17 -15.36
CA GLY A 86 3.00 16.12 -15.41
C GLY A 86 3.57 14.78 -15.86
N MET A 87 4.89 14.70 -15.87
CA MET A 87 5.62 13.43 -15.97
C MET A 87 5.88 12.90 -14.58
N TYR A 88 5.59 11.62 -14.34
CA TYR A 88 5.78 10.98 -13.05
C TYR A 88 6.77 9.82 -13.16
N MET A 89 7.77 9.81 -12.29
CA MET A 89 8.59 8.64 -11.99
C MET A 89 7.86 7.83 -10.93
N ILE A 90 7.61 6.55 -11.23
CA ILE A 90 6.89 5.62 -10.36
C ILE A 90 7.80 4.42 -10.15
N VAL A 91 7.99 4.05 -8.89
CA VAL A 91 8.82 2.91 -8.47
C VAL A 91 8.04 2.08 -7.47
N VAL A 92 7.96 0.77 -7.69
CA VAL A 92 7.46 -0.17 -6.68
C VAL A 92 8.49 -1.27 -6.44
N ALA A 93 8.69 -1.59 -5.17
CA ALA A 93 9.68 -2.55 -4.72
C ALA A 93 9.07 -3.58 -3.76
N PRO A 94 8.37 -4.62 -4.26
CA PRO A 94 7.90 -5.71 -3.43
C PRO A 94 9.04 -6.62 -2.94
N GLN A 95 8.94 -7.06 -1.68
CA GLN A 95 9.74 -8.12 -1.08
C GLN A 95 9.11 -9.47 -1.37
N VAL A 96 9.54 -10.16 -2.42
CA VAL A 96 8.97 -11.45 -2.82
C VAL A 96 9.61 -12.56 -1.99
N PHE A 97 8.78 -13.40 -1.40
CA PHE A 97 9.17 -14.56 -0.62
C PHE A 97 8.43 -15.82 -1.08
N THR A 98 9.08 -16.98 -0.92
CA THR A 98 8.46 -18.29 -1.14
C THR A 98 8.70 -19.23 0.03
N GLU A 99 7.66 -19.98 0.38
CA GLU A 99 7.75 -21.11 1.30
C GLU A 99 8.30 -22.38 0.63
N GLU A 100 8.47 -23.44 1.42
CA GLU A 100 8.88 -24.74 0.92
C GLU A 100 7.89 -25.25 -0.15
N GLY A 101 8.41 -25.57 -1.34
CA GLY A 101 7.60 -25.98 -2.48
C GLY A 101 7.15 -24.85 -3.41
N GLY A 102 7.30 -23.57 -3.00
CA GLY A 102 7.02 -22.39 -3.84
C GLY A 102 8.18 -21.98 -4.73
N VAL A 103 9.20 -22.83 -4.91
CA VAL A 103 10.33 -22.55 -5.79
C VAL A 103 9.93 -22.84 -7.24
N GLN A 104 10.43 -22.05 -8.19
CA GLN A 104 10.24 -22.36 -9.60
C GLN A 104 10.82 -23.74 -9.91
N ARG A 105 9.95 -24.69 -10.29
CA ARG A 105 10.32 -26.08 -10.60
C ARG A 105 9.67 -26.52 -11.90
N GLY A 106 10.44 -27.22 -12.73
CA GLY A 106 9.95 -27.79 -13.98
C GLY A 106 9.70 -26.74 -15.07
N LYS A 107 8.71 -26.98 -15.94
CA LYS A 107 8.38 -26.12 -17.08
C LYS A 107 7.27 -25.11 -16.79
N ASP A 108 6.69 -25.12 -15.59
CA ASP A 108 5.69 -24.13 -15.21
C ASP A 108 6.38 -22.77 -15.07
N PRO A 109 6.08 -21.79 -15.95
CA PRO A 109 6.75 -20.50 -15.94
C PRO A 109 6.19 -19.54 -14.88
N THR A 110 5.20 -19.97 -14.08
CA THR A 110 4.45 -19.11 -13.16
C THR A 110 4.57 -19.48 -11.68
N ARG A 111 4.76 -20.77 -11.37
CA ARG A 111 4.96 -21.21 -9.99
C ARG A 111 6.24 -20.62 -9.40
N GLY A 112 6.13 -20.04 -8.20
CA GLY A 112 7.25 -19.42 -7.52
C GLY A 112 7.70 -18.10 -8.14
N CYS A 113 6.89 -17.52 -9.04
CA CYS A 113 7.14 -16.24 -9.67
C CYS A 113 6.10 -15.21 -9.25
N ALA A 114 6.54 -13.97 -9.06
CA ALA A 114 5.68 -12.80 -8.94
C ALA A 114 5.90 -11.85 -10.11
N ASP A 115 4.81 -11.47 -10.76
CA ASP A 115 4.73 -10.37 -11.71
C ASP A 115 4.21 -9.12 -11.00
N THR A 116 4.81 -7.98 -11.29
CA THR A 116 4.36 -6.67 -10.79
C THR A 116 4.39 -5.65 -11.91
N TRP A 117 3.33 -4.84 -12.04
CA TRP A 117 3.21 -3.82 -13.08
C TRP A 117 2.32 -2.65 -12.63
N PHE A 118 2.31 -1.57 -13.42
CA PHE A 118 1.50 -0.39 -13.15
C PHE A 118 0.22 -0.38 -13.99
N ASN A 119 -0.84 0.16 -13.42
CA ASN A 119 -2.14 0.34 -14.05
C ASN A 119 -2.60 1.79 -13.83
N VAL A 120 -3.03 2.47 -14.89
CA VAL A 120 -3.57 3.84 -14.84
C VAL A 120 -4.97 3.82 -15.44
N ASN A 121 -5.96 4.28 -14.68
CA ASN A 121 -7.37 4.31 -15.12
C ASN A 121 -7.86 2.96 -15.66
N ASP A 122 -7.53 1.89 -14.94
CA ASP A 122 -7.88 0.50 -15.30
C ASP A 122 -7.22 -0.02 -16.59
N GLN A 123 -6.24 0.71 -17.14
CA GLN A 123 -5.41 0.27 -18.26
C GLN A 123 -3.98 -0.02 -17.79
N ASP A 124 -3.44 -1.16 -18.20
CA ASP A 124 -2.06 -1.52 -17.86
C ASP A 124 -1.07 -0.61 -18.61
N VAL A 125 -0.09 -0.10 -17.88
CA VAL A 125 0.98 0.73 -18.44
C VAL A 125 1.90 -0.18 -19.28
N PRO A 126 2.07 0.08 -20.59
CA PRO A 126 2.91 -0.75 -21.45
C PRO A 126 4.35 -0.83 -20.94
N ASN A 127 4.97 -2.01 -21.07
CA ASN A 127 6.37 -2.26 -20.69
C ASN A 127 6.72 -1.92 -19.23
N SER A 128 5.74 -1.94 -18.32
CA SER A 128 5.96 -1.70 -16.89
C SER A 128 6.14 -2.96 -16.05
N SER A 129 5.96 -4.14 -16.67
CA SER A 129 5.99 -5.41 -15.94
C SER A 129 7.41 -5.87 -15.64
N VAL A 130 7.59 -6.39 -14.44
CA VAL A 130 8.78 -7.13 -14.02
C VAL A 130 8.37 -8.46 -13.43
N ARG A 131 9.25 -9.46 -13.55
CA ARG A 131 9.07 -10.79 -12.96
C ARG A 131 10.25 -11.13 -12.07
N LEU A 132 9.94 -11.69 -10.90
CA LEU A 132 10.91 -12.33 -10.02
C LEU A 132 10.47 -13.75 -9.73
N CYS A 133 11.31 -14.71 -10.08
CA CYS A 133 11.11 -16.13 -9.77
C CYS A 133 12.12 -16.55 -8.71
N GLN A 134 11.63 -17.22 -7.66
CA GLN A 134 12.49 -17.71 -6.60
C GLN A 134 13.17 -19.00 -7.01
N ALA A 135 14.50 -19.03 -6.90
CA ALA A 135 15.33 -20.20 -7.17
C ALA A 135 15.56 -21.07 -5.92
N ALA A 136 15.26 -20.55 -4.73
CA ALA A 136 15.40 -21.24 -3.44
C ALA A 136 14.20 -20.94 -2.54
N ALA A 137 13.82 -21.94 -1.74
CA ALA A 137 12.77 -21.77 -0.73
C ALA A 137 13.32 -20.95 0.44
N HIS A 138 12.43 -20.29 1.18
CA HIS A 138 12.78 -19.45 2.33
C HIS A 138 13.78 -18.34 1.98
N SER A 139 13.71 -17.83 0.75
CA SER A 139 14.51 -16.69 0.32
C SER A 139 13.62 -15.50 0.01
N THR A 140 14.05 -14.32 0.45
CA THR A 140 13.40 -13.05 0.16
C THR A 140 14.26 -12.28 -0.83
N HIS A 141 13.65 -11.84 -1.92
CA HIS A 141 14.30 -11.01 -2.93
C HIS A 141 13.42 -9.81 -3.24
N VAL A 142 14.04 -8.66 -3.49
CA VAL A 142 13.35 -7.47 -3.95
C VAL A 142 13.43 -7.40 -5.47
N VAL A 143 12.29 -7.13 -6.10
CA VAL A 143 12.24 -6.76 -7.51
C VAL A 143 11.75 -5.33 -7.61
N VAL A 144 12.36 -4.54 -8.49
CA VAL A 144 11.97 -3.15 -8.70
C VAL A 144 11.28 -3.04 -10.05
N ALA A 145 9.99 -2.68 -10.03
CA ALA A 145 9.31 -2.20 -11.22
C ALA A 145 9.38 -0.68 -11.22
N GLN A 146 9.74 -0.08 -12.36
CA GLN A 146 9.78 1.38 -12.49
C GLN A 146 9.28 1.82 -13.85
N THR A 147 8.67 3.00 -13.90
CA THR A 147 8.27 3.64 -15.15
C THR A 147 8.34 5.16 -15.03
N VAL A 148 8.47 5.83 -16.18
CA VAL A 148 8.25 7.27 -16.31
C VAL A 148 7.12 7.45 -17.31
N THR A 149 6.00 8.01 -16.88
CA THR A 149 4.81 8.15 -17.72
C THR A 149 4.15 9.51 -17.54
N PRO A 150 3.59 10.12 -18.60
CA PRO A 150 2.74 11.28 -18.45
C PRO A 150 1.45 10.87 -17.72
N LEU A 151 1.03 11.67 -16.74
CA LEU A 151 -0.25 11.55 -16.05
C LEU A 151 -0.95 12.91 -16.04
N LYS A 152 -2.28 12.85 -16.03
CA LYS A 152 -3.16 14.02 -15.92
C LYS A 152 -3.79 14.08 -14.54
N ALA A 153 -4.18 15.29 -14.13
CA ALA A 153 -5.02 15.48 -12.96
C ALA A 153 -6.28 14.59 -13.08
N GLY A 154 -6.56 13.85 -12.02
CA GLY A 154 -7.63 12.86 -11.94
C GLY A 154 -7.23 11.43 -12.34
N ASP A 155 -6.04 11.21 -12.91
CA ASP A 155 -5.57 9.85 -13.22
C ASP A 155 -5.38 9.04 -11.92
N VAL A 156 -5.83 7.79 -11.95
CA VAL A 156 -5.74 6.85 -10.83
C VAL A 156 -4.69 5.79 -11.14
N LEU A 157 -3.54 5.90 -10.48
CA LEU A 157 -2.45 4.94 -10.50
C LEU A 157 -2.70 3.81 -9.50
N ARG A 158 -2.48 2.56 -9.93
CA ARG A 158 -2.45 1.37 -9.09
C ARG A 158 -1.24 0.53 -9.41
N VAL A 159 -0.78 -0.23 -8.43
CA VAL A 159 0.15 -1.35 -8.66
C VAL A 159 -0.66 -2.63 -8.70
N LYS A 160 -0.42 -3.45 -9.72
CA LYS A 160 -1.00 -4.78 -9.86
C LYS A 160 0.08 -5.83 -9.67
N ALA A 161 -0.31 -6.93 -9.06
CA ALA A 161 0.55 -8.09 -8.89
C ALA A 161 -0.21 -9.36 -9.24
N LYS A 162 0.54 -10.37 -9.70
CA LYS A 162 0.09 -11.74 -9.89
C LYS A 162 1.24 -12.65 -9.58
N GLY A 163 1.00 -13.71 -8.83
CA GLY A 163 1.98 -14.75 -8.57
C GLY A 163 1.30 -15.99 -8.05
N ASP A 164 2.03 -17.09 -8.00
CA ASP A 164 1.55 -18.38 -7.53
C ASP A 164 2.60 -19.04 -6.63
N ASP A 165 2.18 -19.56 -5.48
CA ASP A 165 3.04 -20.02 -4.38
C ASP A 165 4.09 -18.97 -3.93
N VAL A 166 3.77 -17.68 -4.05
CA VAL A 166 4.62 -16.54 -3.61
C VAL A 166 3.80 -15.56 -2.78
N LYS A 167 4.47 -14.82 -1.89
CA LYS A 167 3.86 -13.67 -1.19
C LYS A 167 4.80 -12.47 -1.22
N PHE A 168 4.23 -11.29 -1.00
CA PHE A 168 5.02 -10.14 -0.55
C PHE A 168 5.13 -10.21 0.97
N ASP A 169 6.34 -10.28 1.51
CA ASP A 169 6.60 -10.58 2.93
C ASP A 169 7.04 -9.35 3.71
N ALA A 170 6.32 -9.03 4.78
CA ALA A 170 6.72 -8.02 5.73
C ALA A 170 7.52 -8.68 6.86
N THR A 171 8.79 -8.28 7.00
CA THR A 171 9.70 -8.92 7.95
C THR A 171 10.01 -7.96 9.09
N GLN A 172 9.74 -8.36 10.34
CA GLN A 172 10.25 -7.66 11.53
C GLN A 172 11.58 -8.29 11.96
N PRO A 173 12.74 -7.66 11.70
CA PRO A 173 14.02 -8.14 12.19
C PRO A 173 14.09 -8.05 13.72
N SER A 174 14.96 -8.86 14.34
CA SER A 174 15.20 -8.83 15.79
C SER A 174 15.73 -7.48 16.28
N GLU A 175 16.47 -6.79 15.40
CA GLU A 175 17.00 -5.45 15.61
C GLU A 175 16.70 -4.62 14.35
N GLY A 176 16.11 -3.43 14.53
CA GLY A 176 15.81 -2.51 13.44
C GLY A 176 14.32 -2.28 13.16
N PRO A 177 14.00 -1.40 12.21
CA PRO A 177 12.62 -1.13 11.81
C PRO A 177 12.02 -2.32 11.06
N LEU A 178 10.68 -2.36 11.00
CA LEU A 178 9.94 -3.24 10.11
C LEU A 178 10.40 -3.06 8.67
N ILE A 179 10.64 -4.16 7.97
CA ILE A 179 10.88 -4.16 6.52
C ILE A 179 9.52 -4.41 5.85
N PRO A 180 8.94 -3.43 5.15
CA PRO A 180 7.60 -3.53 4.58
C PRO A 180 7.56 -4.53 3.43
N SER A 181 6.46 -5.26 3.25
CA SER A 181 6.26 -6.20 2.14
C SER A 181 6.35 -5.53 0.77
N VAL A 182 6.04 -4.24 0.69
CA VAL A 182 6.16 -3.45 -0.54
C VAL A 182 6.24 -1.96 -0.21
N ILE A 183 7.04 -1.24 -1.01
CA ILE A 183 7.11 0.23 -1.00
C ILE A 183 6.76 0.73 -2.40
N LEU A 184 5.92 1.76 -2.48
CA LEU A 184 5.63 2.52 -3.68
C LEU A 184 6.13 3.95 -3.49
N SER A 185 6.94 4.44 -4.45
CA SER A 185 7.35 5.84 -4.55
C SER A 185 6.82 6.42 -5.86
N VAL A 186 6.19 7.59 -5.77
CA VAL A 186 5.68 8.37 -6.90
C VAL A 186 6.25 9.78 -6.77
N ALA A 187 6.84 10.31 -7.83
CA ALA A 187 7.36 11.67 -7.86
C ALA A 187 7.10 12.32 -9.21
N ARG A 188 6.53 13.53 -9.20
CA ARG A 188 6.45 14.36 -10.39
C ARG A 188 7.83 14.92 -10.71
N VAL A 189 8.25 14.75 -11.97
CA VAL A 189 9.58 15.15 -12.46
C VAL A 189 9.54 16.30 -13.48
N SER A 190 8.36 16.65 -14.00
CA SER A 190 8.11 17.87 -14.81
C SER A 190 6.62 18.18 -14.87
#